data_AF-A0A0W1AQQ0-F1
#
_entry.id   AF-A0A0W1AQQ0-F1
#
_cell.length_a   1.000
_cell.length_b   1.000
_cell.length_c   1.000
_cell.angle_alpha   90.00
_cell.angle_beta   90.00
_cell.angle_gamma   90.00
#
_symmetry.space_group_name_H-M   'P 1'
#
loop_
_entity.id
_entity.type
_entity.pdbx_description
1 polymer ?
#
loop_
_entity_poly.entity_id
_entity_poly.type
_entity_poly.pdbx_seq_one_letter_code
_entity_poly.pdbx_strand_id
1 'polypeptide(L)' 'MNDKQLREALFSLQKRFGTPITFIANSVGVSREHLSRWLHNESYVISDSLKTNLKQFAKGEM' A
#
# COMPACT_ATOMS: atom_id res chain seq x y z
N MET A 1 -4.86 -1.24 12.14
CA MET A 1 -5.05 -0.28 11.03
C MET A 1 -6.21 -0.75 10.18
N ASN A 2 -7.23 0.09 10.04
CA ASN A 2 -8.28 -0.09 9.03
C ASN A 2 -7.76 0.35 7.64
N ASP A 3 -8.47 -0.03 6.57
CA ASP A 3 -8.09 0.28 5.18
C ASP A 3 -7.79 1.76 4.97
N LYS A 4 -8.62 2.66 5.50
CA LYS A 4 -8.41 4.11 5.41
C LYS A 4 -7.06 4.55 6.00
N GLN A 5 -6.76 4.11 7.22
CA GLN A 5 -5.51 4.45 7.90
C GLN A 5 -4.28 3.88 7.16
N LEU A 6 -4.42 2.69 6.57
CA LEU A 6 -3.35 2.07 5.80
C LEU A 6 -3.06 2.85 4.52
N ARG A 7 -4.10 3.32 3.81
CA ARG A 7 -3.95 4.18 2.64
C ARG A 7 -3.29 5.50 3.00
N GLU A 8 -3.73 6.14 4.07
CA GLU A 8 -3.12 7.39 4.57
C GLU A 8 -1.65 7.22 4.94
N ALA A 9 -1.29 6.11 5.60
CA ALA A 9 0.09 5.78 5.92
C ALA A 9 0.94 5.60 4.65
N LEU A 10 0.44 4.88 3.65
CA LEU A 10 1.14 4.69 2.38
C LEU A 10 1.30 6.00 1.61
N PHE A 11 0.28 6.86 1.56
CA PHE A 11 0.42 8.20 0.98
C PHE A 11 1.43 9.06 1.73
N SER A 12 1.49 8.94 3.06
CA SER A 12 2.47 9.66 3.88
C SER A 12 3.89 9.18 3.61
N LEU A 13 4.08 7.87 3.44
CA LEU A 13 5.37 7.28 3.05
C LEU A 13 5.81 7.76 1.66
N GLN A 14 4.90 7.77 0.68
CA GLN A 14 5.19 8.30 -0.66
C GLN A 14 5.64 9.76 -0.60
N LYS A 15 4.96 10.61 0.19
CA LYS A 15 5.33 12.02 0.35
C LYS A 15 6.65 12.20 1.09
N ARG A 16 6.89 11.43 2.16
CA ARG A 16 8.05 11.61 3.05
C ARG A 16 9.35 11.10 2.43
N PHE A 17 9.28 9.98 1.72
CA PHE A 17 10.47 9.30 1.20
C PHE A 17 10.57 9.37 -0.33
N GLY A 18 9.61 10.01 -1.00
CA GLY A 18 9.54 10.01 -2.47
C GLY A 18 9.29 8.62 -3.05
N THR A 19 8.82 7.66 -2.24
CA THR A 19 8.70 6.26 -2.62
C THR A 19 7.70 6.10 -3.77
N PRO A 20 8.11 5.60 -4.94
CA PRO A 20 7.17 5.36 -6.03
C PRO A 20 6.16 4.25 -5.67
N ILE A 21 4.91 4.37 -6.14
CA ILE A 21 3.89 3.30 -6.02
C ILE A 21 4.45 1.97 -6.56
N THR A 22 5.24 2.03 -7.64
CA THR A 22 5.90 0.87 -8.23
C THR A 22 6.83 0.15 -7.26
N PHE A 23 7.57 0.90 -6.42
CA PHE A 23 8.46 0.29 -5.43
C PHE A 23 7.66 -0.47 -4.38
N ILE A 24 6.62 0.16 -3.83
CA ILE A 24 5.73 -0.47 -2.84
C ILE A 24 5.09 -1.72 -3.42
N ALA A 25 4.54 -1.61 -4.64
CA ALA A 25 3.89 -2.71 -5.33
C ALA A 25 4.84 -3.90 -5.55
N ASN A 26 6.08 -3.63 -5.96
CA ASN A 26 7.11 -4.67 -6.11
C ASN A 26 7.48 -5.30 -4.77
N SER A 27 7.66 -4.51 -3.70
CA SER A 27 7.99 -5.01 -2.35
C SER A 27 6.90 -5.93 -1.79
N VAL A 28 5.63 -5.67 -2.11
CA VAL A 28 4.50 -6.50 -1.64
C VAL A 28 4.03 -7.54 -2.68
N GLY A 29 4.73 -7.67 -3.81
CA GLY A 29 4.49 -8.71 -4.81
C GLY A 29 3.24 -8.53 -5.68
N VAL A 30 2.82 -7.30 -5.97
CA VAL A 30 1.66 -7.00 -6.82
C VAL A 30 1.99 -6.00 -7.93
N SER A 31 1.11 -5.92 -8.95
CA SER A 31 1.27 -4.91 -9.99
C SER A 31 0.98 -3.50 -9.46
N ARG A 32 1.68 -2.52 -10.05
CA ARG A 32 1.47 -1.10 -9.77
C ARG A 32 0.00 -0.71 -9.97
N GLU A 33 -0.64 -1.16 -11.06
CA GLU A 33 -2.04 -0.81 -11.31
C GLU A 33 -2.97 -1.38 -10.24
N HIS A 34 -2.72 -2.60 -9.75
CA HIS A 34 -3.54 -3.20 -8.71
C HIS A 34 -3.46 -2.40 -7.40
N LEU A 35 -2.24 -2.04 -6.97
CA LEU A 35 -2.04 -1.20 -5.80
C LEU A 35 -2.60 0.21 -5.99
N SER A 36 -2.41 0.81 -7.17
CA SER A 36 -2.93 2.13 -7.50
C SER A 36 -4.46 2.16 -7.49
N ARG A 37 -5.13 1.16 -8.07
CA ARG A 37 -6.59 1.04 -8.02
C ARG A 37 -7.08 0.99 -6.59
N TRP A 38 -6.45 0.18 -5.73
CA TRP A 38 -6.83 0.13 -4.32
C TRP A 38 -6.59 1.46 -3.61
N LEU A 39 -5.46 2.13 -3.82
CA LEU A 39 -5.16 3.42 -3.17
C LEU A 39 -6.17 4.52 -3.53
N HIS A 40 -6.65 4.55 -4.77
CA HIS A 40 -7.51 5.62 -5.29
C HIS A 40 -9.01 5.28 -5.31
N ASN A 41 -9.40 4.03 -5.02
CA ASN A 41 -10.81 3.60 -5.03
C ASN A 41 -11.17 2.95 -3.68
N GLU A 42 -12.02 3.59 -2.89
CA GLU A 42 -12.48 3.11 -1.58
C GLU A 42 -13.31 1.83 -1.65
N SER A 43 -14.02 1.60 -2.76
CA SER A 43 -14.81 0.39 -2.97
C SER A 43 -13.98 -0.79 -3.48
N TYR A 44 -12.72 -0.56 -3.88
CA TYR A 44 -11.85 -1.63 -4.35
C TYR A 44 -11.29 -2.41 -3.16
N VAL A 45 -11.53 -3.72 -3.14
CA VAL A 45 -11.09 -4.62 -2.08
C VAL A 45 -9.87 -5.42 -2.56
N ILE A 46 -8.89 -5.55 -1.68
CA ILE A 46 -7.72 -6.40 -1.86
C ILE A 46 -7.72 -7.54 -0.84
N SER A 47 -6.97 -8.60 -1.11
CA SER A 47 -6.87 -9.76 -0.21
C SER A 47 -6.29 -9.38 1.16
N ASP A 48 -6.69 -10.11 2.20
CA ASP A 48 -6.16 -9.92 3.55
C ASP A 48 -4.65 -10.18 3.63
N SER A 49 -4.13 -11.08 2.80
CA SER A 49 -2.69 -11.30 2.64
C SER A 49 -1.98 -10.02 2.16
N LEU A 50 -2.52 -9.35 1.14
CA LEU A 50 -1.95 -8.10 0.63
C LEU A 50 -2.04 -6.99 1.67
N LYS A 51 -3.16 -6.89 2.40
CA LYS A 51 -3.30 -5.93 3.51
C LYS A 51 -2.26 -6.18 4.60
N THR A 52 -1.95 -7.43 4.88
CA THR A 52 -0.95 -7.81 5.89
C THR A 52 0.45 -7.38 5.45
N ASN A 53 0.82 -7.68 4.21
CA ASN A 53 2.09 -7.24 3.61
C ASN A 53 2.24 -5.72 3.62
N LEU A 54 1.19 -4.99 3.21
CA LEU A 54 1.20 -3.52 3.23
C LEU A 54 1.33 -2.95 4.65
N LYS A 55 0.74 -3.60 5.65
CA LYS A 55 0.90 -3.19 7.07
C LYS A 55 2.33 -3.41 7.55
N GLN A 56 2.97 -4.52 7.20
CA GLN A 56 4.37 -4.79 7.54
C GLN A 56 5.30 -3.80 6.84
N PHE A 57 5.08 -3.56 5.54
CA PHE A 57 5.80 -2.55 4.78
C PHE A 57 5.67 -1.16 5.42
N ALA A 58 4.45 -0.76 5.80
CA ALA A 58 4.22 0.55 6.41
C ALA A 58 4.91 0.73 7.78
N LYS A 59 5.23 -0.36 8.47
CA LYS A 59 5.99 -0.37 9.73
C LYS A 59 7.51 -0.48 9.52
N GLY A 60 7.98 -0.73 8.30
CA GLY A 60 9.39 -1.02 8.02
C GLY A 60 9.82 -2.42 8.47
N GLU A 61 8.89 -3.36 8.62
CA GLU A 61 9.14 -4.76 9.01
C GLU A 61 9.38 -5.68 7.79
N MET A 62 9.57 -5.10 6.60
CA MET A 62 9.69 -5.78 5.30
C MET A 62 10.95 -5.36 4.57
#